data_AF-A0A429TPJ5-F1
#
_entry.id   AF-A0A429TPJ5-F1
#
_cell.length_a   1.000
_cell.length_b   1.000
_cell.length_c   1.000
_cell.angle_alpha   90.00
_cell.angle_beta   90.00
_cell.angle_gamma   90.00
#
_symmetry.space_group_name_H-M   'P 1'
#
loop_
_entity.id
_entity.type
_entity.pdbx_description
1 polymer ?
#
loop_
_entity_poly.entity_id
_entity_poly.type
_entity_poly.pdbx_seq_one_letter_code
_entity_poly.pdbx_strand_id
1 'polypeptide(L)'
;MYDLTSRLELRATSEDNRVLDALAHARRHKNLREYIPERNEDGRPVDISFATLNWQKAVRDKNRPGAFVRKHFEAMVFAALAEELRTGDVAVAGPEEYADRSKQLLPWEDVEAKTTWWRSVSPSPATRRRTTR
;
A
#
# COMPACT_ATOMS: atom_id res chain seq x y z
N MET A 1 16.60 -7.51 -10.38
CA MET A 1 15.21 -7.24 -9.94
C MET A 1 15.06 -6.02 -9.00
N TYR A 2 16.13 -5.49 -8.40
CA TYR A 2 16.07 -4.28 -7.53
C TYR A 2 16.51 -2.97 -8.19
N ASP A 3 16.81 -2.99 -9.50
CA ASP A 3 17.36 -1.81 -10.19
C ASP A 3 16.31 -0.70 -10.35
N LEU A 4 15.03 -1.08 -10.50
CA LEU A 4 13.92 -0.13 -10.63
C LEU A 4 13.58 0.55 -9.31
N THR A 5 13.50 -0.21 -8.20
CA THR A 5 13.18 0.32 -6.87
C THR A 5 14.33 1.10 -6.22
N SER A 6 15.54 0.98 -6.76
CA SER A 6 16.68 1.81 -6.31
C SER A 6 16.69 3.20 -6.97
N ARG A 7 15.90 3.42 -8.03
CA ARG A 7 15.79 4.70 -8.75
C ARG A 7 14.51 5.47 -8.43
N LEU A 8 13.59 4.85 -7.70
CA LEU A 8 12.31 5.45 -7.30
C LEU A 8 12.44 5.90 -5.85
N GLU A 9 12.33 7.19 -5.59
CA GLU A 9 12.18 7.72 -4.24
C GLU A 9 10.76 7.41 -3.75
N LEU A 10 10.56 6.21 -3.21
CA LEU A 10 9.28 5.80 -2.63
C LEU A 10 9.10 6.50 -1.28
N ARG A 11 8.06 7.33 -1.15
CA ARG A 11 7.61 7.87 0.13
C ARG A 11 6.24 7.28 0.44
N ALA A 12 6.12 6.65 1.61
CA ALA A 12 4.81 6.33 2.15
C ALA A 12 4.02 7.63 2.31
N THR A 13 2.79 7.67 1.77
CA THR A 13 1.85 8.77 2.00
C THR A 13 0.90 8.46 3.15
N SER A 14 0.99 7.25 3.72
CA SER A 14 0.27 6.76 4.89
C SER A 14 1.22 6.46 6.06
N GLU A 15 0.72 6.42 7.31
CA GLU A 15 1.52 6.10 8.50
C GLU A 15 2.04 4.64 8.53
N ASP A 16 1.56 3.78 7.63
CA ASP A 16 1.98 2.39 7.54
C ASP A 16 3.30 2.23 6.76
N ASN A 17 4.42 2.13 7.50
CA ASN A 17 5.75 1.90 6.94
C ASN A 17 6.11 0.42 6.81
N ARG A 18 5.21 -0.53 7.11
CA ARG A 18 5.53 -1.97 7.16
C ARG A 18 6.05 -2.52 5.83
N VAL A 19 5.45 -2.09 4.71
CA VAL A 19 5.89 -2.52 3.36
C VAL A 19 7.26 -1.95 3.02
N LEU A 20 7.54 -0.70 3.41
CA LEU A 20 8.86 -0.08 3.22
C LEU A 20 9.93 -0.74 4.10
N ASP A 21 9.61 -1.07 5.35
CA ASP A 21 10.51 -1.80 6.25
C ASP A 21 10.84 -3.19 5.69
N ALA A 22 9.83 -3.91 5.21
CA ALA A 22 10.02 -5.20 4.55
C ALA A 22 10.85 -5.09 3.26
N LEU A 23 10.64 -4.03 2.47
CA LEU A 23 11.43 -3.75 1.28
C LEU A 23 12.89 -3.43 1.62
N ALA A 24 13.15 -2.63 2.66
CA ALA A 24 14.49 -2.35 3.15
C ALA A 24 15.19 -3.64 3.59
N HIS A 25 14.48 -4.52 4.30
CA HIS A 25 14.98 -5.84 4.69
C HIS A 25 15.34 -6.71 3.48
N ALA A 26 14.49 -6.72 2.45
CA ALA A 26 14.75 -7.43 1.19
C ALA A 26 16.02 -6.91 0.48
N ARG A 27 16.16 -5.58 0.39
CA ARG A 27 17.30 -4.91 -0.26
C ARG A 27 18.62 -5.19 0.47
N ARG A 28 18.63 -5.19 1.80
CA ARG A 28 19.81 -5.52 2.62
C ARG A 28 20.30 -6.93 2.34
N HIS A 29 19.38 -7.88 2.17
CA HIS A 29 19.68 -9.28 1.94
C HIS A 29 19.71 -9.68 0.46
N LYS A 30 19.81 -8.73 -0.47
CA LYS A 30 19.78 -8.98 -1.93
C LYS A 30 20.91 -9.89 -2.44
N ASN A 31 21.97 -10.05 -1.67
CA ASN A 31 23.11 -10.90 -2.03
C ASN A 31 22.97 -12.34 -1.52
N LEU A 32 22.00 -12.64 -0.64
CA LEU A 32 21.73 -14.00 -0.17
C LEU A 32 21.03 -14.80 -1.27
N ARG A 33 21.39 -16.08 -1.48
CA ARG A 33 20.85 -16.83 -2.64
C ARG A 33 19.37 -17.19 -2.49
N GLU A 34 19.01 -17.86 -1.41
CA GLU A 34 17.72 -18.55 -1.33
C GLU A 34 16.89 -18.14 -0.11
N TYR A 35 17.54 -17.80 1.00
CA TYR A 35 16.88 -17.50 2.26
C TYR A 35 17.36 -16.17 2.85
N ILE A 36 16.46 -15.48 3.54
CA ILE A 36 16.73 -14.27 4.32
C ILE A 36 16.26 -14.48 5.77
N PRO A 37 16.88 -13.84 6.78
CA PRO A 37 16.47 -14.00 8.16
C PRO A 37 15.05 -13.46 8.42
N GLU A 38 14.28 -14.12 9.29
CA GLU A 38 12.97 -13.62 9.74
C GLU A 38 13.06 -12.46 10.74
N ARG A 39 14.27 -12.13 11.19
CA ARG A 39 14.55 -11.05 12.14
C ARG A 39 15.38 -9.95 11.48
N ASN A 40 15.11 -8.71 11.89
CA ASN A 40 15.87 -7.53 11.50
C ASN A 40 17.18 -7.42 12.31
N GLU A 41 17.95 -6.35 12.07
CA GLU A 41 19.23 -6.08 12.73
C GLU A 41 19.10 -5.91 14.26
N ASP A 42 17.96 -5.39 14.73
CA ASP A 42 17.64 -5.25 16.16
C ASP A 42 17.17 -6.56 16.80
N GLY A 43 17.16 -7.66 16.05
CA GLY A 43 16.66 -8.96 16.49
C GLY A 43 15.15 -9.04 16.61
N ARG A 44 14.39 -8.04 16.14
CA ARG A 44 12.92 -8.05 16.09
C ARG A 44 12.42 -8.81 14.88
N PRO A 45 11.27 -9.50 14.97
CA PRO A 45 10.66 -10.15 13.81
C PRO A 45 10.29 -9.11 12.76
N VAL A 46 10.55 -9.41 11.49
CA VAL A 46 10.09 -8.57 10.36
C VAL A 46 8.58 -8.65 10.26
N ASP A 47 7.91 -7.50 10.28
CA ASP A 47 6.46 -7.44 10.17
C ASP A 47 6.02 -7.74 8.73
N ILE A 48 5.20 -8.79 8.59
CA ILE A 48 4.58 -9.22 7.32
C ILE A 48 3.06 -9.28 7.44
N SER A 49 2.49 -8.63 8.46
CA SER A 49 1.04 -8.63 8.73
C SER A 49 0.20 -7.95 7.65
N PHE A 50 0.81 -7.08 6.85
CA PHE A 50 0.19 -6.48 5.67
C PHE A 50 -0.17 -7.52 4.59
N ALA A 51 0.54 -8.66 4.56
CA ALA A 51 0.34 -9.69 3.56
C ALA A 51 -0.78 -10.66 3.97
N THR A 52 -1.45 -11.24 2.98
CA THR A 52 -2.47 -12.27 3.21
C THR A 52 -1.89 -13.51 3.88
N LEU A 53 -2.73 -14.28 4.59
CA LEU A 53 -2.32 -15.52 5.25
C LEU A 53 -1.65 -16.53 4.30
N ASN A 54 -2.05 -16.53 3.02
CA ASN A 54 -1.43 -17.38 2.00
C ASN A 54 0.02 -16.98 1.75
N TRP A 55 0.29 -15.68 1.62
CA TRP A 55 1.65 -15.16 1.47
C TRP A 55 2.50 -15.40 2.72
N GLN A 56 1.94 -15.16 3.91
CA GLN A 56 2.66 -15.41 5.17
C GLN A 56 3.06 -16.89 5.36
N LYS A 57 2.33 -17.83 4.75
CA LYS A 57 2.70 -19.25 4.69
C LYS A 57 3.71 -19.53 3.59
N ALA A 58 3.52 -18.96 2.40
CA ALA A 58 4.38 -19.18 1.23
C ALA A 58 5.82 -18.68 1.44
N VAL A 59 6.01 -17.62 2.24
CA VAL A 59 7.35 -17.12 2.55
C VAL A 59 8.13 -17.99 3.55
N ARG A 60 7.45 -18.88 4.30
CA ARG A 60 8.09 -19.72 5.32
C ARG A 60 8.35 -21.12 4.80
N ASP A 61 9.56 -21.61 5.01
CA ASP A 61 9.93 -22.99 4.70
C ASP A 61 9.90 -23.84 5.99
N LYS A 62 9.17 -24.96 5.97
CA LYS A 62 9.08 -25.90 7.10
C LYS A 62 10.43 -26.55 7.42
N ASN A 63 11.31 -26.67 6.42
CA ASN A 63 12.62 -27.29 6.58
C ASN A 63 13.67 -26.32 7.16
N ARG A 64 13.34 -25.02 7.23
CA ARG A 64 14.28 -23.99 7.67
C ARG A 64 13.58 -22.92 8.52
N PRO A 65 13.22 -23.26 9.78
CA PRO A 65 12.57 -22.31 10.68
C PRO A 65 13.48 -21.11 10.96
N GLY A 66 12.91 -19.90 10.98
CA GLY A 66 13.63 -18.66 11.24
C GLY A 66 14.25 -18.01 10.01
N ALA A 67 13.95 -18.53 8.80
CA ALA A 67 14.31 -17.89 7.54
C ALA A 67 13.13 -17.85 6.57
N PHE A 68 12.98 -16.72 5.87
CA PHE A 68 12.06 -16.61 4.75
C PHE A 68 12.72 -17.05 3.45
N VAL A 69 11.94 -17.68 2.58
CA VAL A 69 12.34 -17.95 1.19
C VAL A 69 12.40 -16.61 0.46
N ARG A 70 13.60 -16.21 0.07
CA ARG A 70 13.91 -14.89 -0.48
C ARG A 70 12.98 -14.51 -1.64
N LYS A 71 12.83 -15.40 -2.63
CA LYS A 71 12.02 -15.12 -3.82
C LYS A 71 10.54 -14.88 -3.50
N HIS A 72 9.99 -15.64 -2.56
CA HIS A 72 8.59 -15.50 -2.14
C HIS A 72 8.40 -14.21 -1.33
N PHE A 73 9.36 -13.91 -0.44
CA PHE A 73 9.35 -12.66 0.31
C PHE A 73 9.44 -11.45 -0.61
N GLU A 74 10.33 -11.47 -1.59
CA GLU A 74 10.44 -10.43 -2.61
C GLU A 74 9.12 -10.26 -3.37
N ALA A 75 8.56 -11.35 -3.91
CA ALA A 75 7.31 -11.30 -4.65
C ALA A 75 6.14 -10.74 -3.82
N MET A 76 6.04 -11.14 -2.54
CA MET A 76 5.06 -10.64 -1.60
C MET A 76 5.19 -9.13 -1.37
N VAL A 77 6.40 -8.66 -1.10
CA VAL A 77 6.68 -7.22 -0.88
C VAL A 77 6.39 -6.42 -2.15
N PHE A 78 6.77 -6.93 -3.32
CA PHE A 78 6.48 -6.27 -4.60
C PHE A 78 4.98 -6.21 -4.89
N ALA A 79 4.23 -7.27 -4.59
CA ALA A 79 2.77 -7.29 -4.78
C ALA A 79 2.08 -6.28 -3.85
N ALA A 80 2.47 -6.24 -2.57
CA ALA A 80 1.94 -5.27 -1.62
C ALA A 80 2.28 -3.83 -2.03
N LEU A 81 3.52 -3.58 -2.44
CA LEU A 81 3.94 -2.27 -2.94
C LEU A 81 3.15 -1.84 -4.19
N ALA A 82 2.89 -2.77 -5.12
CA ALA A 82 2.09 -2.48 -6.31
C ALA A 82 0.64 -2.13 -5.95
N GLU A 83 0.06 -2.79 -4.95
CA GLU A 83 -1.28 -2.46 -4.46
C GLU A 83 -1.32 -1.09 -3.77
N GLU A 84 -0.35 -0.76 -2.93
CA GLU A 84 -0.26 0.56 -2.29
C GLU A 84 -0.07 1.69 -3.33
N LEU A 85 0.69 1.45 -4.39
CA LEU A 85 0.80 2.38 -5.53
C LEU A 85 -0.51 2.51 -6.30
N ARG A 86 -1.29 1.44 -6.41
CA ARG A 86 -2.58 1.43 -7.11
C ARG A 86 -3.66 2.16 -6.30
N THR A 87 -3.67 2.02 -4.97
CA THR A 87 -4.61 2.70 -4.07
C THR A 87 -4.23 4.14 -3.78
N GLY A 88 -2.95 4.51 -3.96
CA GLY A 88 -2.42 5.85 -3.70
C GLY A 88 -1.86 6.04 -2.28
N ASP A 89 -1.63 4.94 -1.56
CA ASP A 89 -1.07 4.93 -0.20
C ASP A 89 0.48 5.02 -0.18
N VAL A 90 1.11 4.90 -1.35
CA VAL A 90 2.53 5.20 -1.57
C VAL A 90 2.67 6.11 -2.79
N ALA A 91 3.45 7.18 -2.66
CA ALA A 91 3.79 8.07 -3.76
C ALA A 91 5.26 7.90 -4.16
N VAL A 92 5.52 7.95 -5.47
CA VAL A 92 6.87 8.03 -6.04
C VAL A 92 7.23 9.51 -6.13
N ALA A 93 8.30 9.95 -5.47
CA ALA A 93 8.84 11.29 -5.73
C ALA A 93 9.58 11.28 -7.08
N GLY A 94 9.02 12.00 -8.06
CA GLY A 94 9.53 12.20 -9.42
C GLY A 94 8.66 13.20 -10.20
N PRO A 95 9.18 13.87 -11.25
CA PRO A 95 8.57 15.07 -11.80
C PRO A 95 7.26 14.77 -12.55
N GLU A 96 6.21 15.42 -12.05
CA GLU A 96 4.84 15.59 -12.57
C GLU A 96 3.94 14.38 -12.82
N GLU A 97 4.44 13.19 -13.20
CA GLU A 97 3.54 12.11 -13.62
C GLU A 97 3.04 11.18 -12.49
N TYR A 98 3.73 11.17 -11.33
CA TYR A 98 3.38 10.32 -10.18
C TYR A 98 3.33 11.08 -8.85
N ALA A 99 3.08 12.39 -8.92
CA ALA A 99 3.03 13.26 -7.76
C ALA A 99 1.90 12.89 -6.79
N ASP A 100 2.18 13.08 -5.50
CA ASP A 100 1.28 12.99 -4.34
C ASP A 100 -0.15 13.47 -4.66
N ARG A 101 -1.07 12.52 -4.85
CA ARG A 101 -2.48 12.80 -5.18
C ARG A 101 -3.21 13.53 -4.05
N SER A 102 -2.69 13.51 -2.83
CA SER A 102 -3.20 14.29 -1.70
C SER A 102 -3.14 15.79 -2.00
N LYS A 103 -2.17 16.22 -2.82
CA LYS A 103 -2.04 17.62 -3.27
C LYS A 103 -2.97 17.99 -4.41
N GLN A 104 -3.68 17.02 -5.00
CA GLN A 104 -4.68 17.23 -6.05
C GLN A 104 -6.11 17.11 -5.52
N LEU A 105 -6.28 16.89 -4.21
CA LEU A 105 -7.59 16.95 -3.57
C LEU A 105 -8.07 18.40 -3.53
N LEU A 106 -9.34 18.58 -3.88
CA LEU A 106 -10.01 19.86 -3.71
C LEU A 106 -10.02 20.24 -2.22
N PRO A 107 -9.78 21.52 -1.88
CA PRO A 107 -10.03 22.04 -0.55
C PRO A 107 -11.45 21.66 -0.09
N TRP A 108 -11.59 21.31 1.19
CA TRP A 108 -12.86 20.84 1.76
C TRP A 108 -14.02 21.83 1.52
N GLU A 109 -13.75 23.13 1.48
CA GLU A 109 -14.73 24.18 1.20
C GLU A 109 -15.39 24.04 -0.18
N ASP A 110 -14.61 23.65 -1.21
CA ASP A 110 -15.13 23.43 -2.57
C ASP A 110 -16.03 22.17 -2.64
N VAL A 111 -15.76 21.18 -1.79
CA VAL A 111 -16.56 19.95 -1.66
C VAL A 111 -17.90 20.24 -0.96
N GLU A 112 -17.90 21.11 0.05
CA GLU A 112 -19.12 21.53 0.75
C GLU A 112 -20.04 22.37 -0.15
N ALA A 113 -19.47 23.33 -0.87
CA ALA A 113 -20.21 24.14 -1.84
C ALA A 113 -20.86 23.23 -2.90
N LYS A 114 -20.11 22.23 -3.38
CA LYS A 114 -20.65 21.27 -4.33
C LYS A 114 -21.72 20.36 -3.72
N THR A 115 -21.54 19.90 -2.49
CA THR A 115 -22.55 19.06 -1.82
C THR A 115 -23.85 19.83 -1.58
N THR A 116 -23.75 21.13 -1.29
CA THR A 116 -24.90 22.02 -1.11
C THR A 116 -25.67 22.25 -2.41
N TRP A 117 -24.97 22.45 -3.55
CA TRP A 117 -25.60 22.52 -4.87
C TRP A 117 -26.32 21.20 -5.23
N TRP A 118 -25.69 20.06 -4.97
CA TRP A 118 -26.29 18.75 -5.24
C TRP A 118 -27.54 18.49 -4.39
N ARG A 119 -27.52 18.90 -3.11
CA ARG A 119 -28.69 18.84 -2.22
C ARG A 119 -29.83 19.75 -2.65
N SER A 120 -29.53 20.88 -3.29
CA SER A 120 -30.57 21.80 -3.77
C SER A 120 -31.17 21.37 -5.11
N VAL A 121 -30.42 20.66 -5.96
CA VAL A 121 -30.90 20.19 -7.27
C VAL A 121 -31.54 18.81 -7.25
N SER A 122 -31.27 17.99 -6.23
CA SER A 122 -31.82 16.62 -6.14
C SER A 122 -33.17 16.63 -5.42
N PRO A 123 -34.27 16.17 -6.03
CA PRO A 123 -35.52 15.98 -5.30
C PRO A 123 -35.33 14.81 -4.33
N SER A 124 -35.60 15.05 -3.04
CA SER A 124 -35.64 13.99 -2.03
C SER A 124 -36.69 12.92 -2.43
N PRO A 125 -36.36 11.62 -2.43
CA PRO A 125 -37.31 10.58 -2.82
C PRO A 125 -38.45 10.38 -1.81
N ALA A 126 -38.51 11.18 -0.74
CA ALA A 126 -39.49 11.01 0.35
C ALA A 126 -40.86 11.68 0.11
N THR A 127 -41.08 12.41 -0.99
CA THR A 127 -42.35 13.10 -1.24
C THR A 127 -43.14 12.50 -2.41
N ARG A 128 -43.43 11.19 -2.35
CA ARG A 128 -44.53 10.59 -3.13
C ARG A 128 -45.63 10.07 -2.18
N ARG A 129 -46.25 10.98 -1.44
CA ARG A 129 -47.66 10.88 -0.99
C ARG A 129 -48.40 11.91 -1.85
N ARG A 130 -49.55 11.69 -2.48
CA ARG A 130 -50.68 10.76 -2.30
C ARG A 130 -51.67 11.02 -3.49
N THR A 131 -52.63 10.12 -3.73
CA THR A 131 -53.94 10.39 -4.40
C THR A 131 -53.85 10.58 -5.93
N THR A 132 -54.61 9.95 -6.83
CA THR A 132 -56.06 9.65 -7.01
C THR A 132 -56.11 8.51 -8.06
N ARG A 133 -57.03 7.54 -8.14
CA ARG A 133 -58.49 7.54 -8.11
C ARG A 133 -58.96 6.07 -8.07
#